data_AF-A0A3D3WFY7-F1
#
_entry.id   AF-A0A3D3WFY7-F1
#
_cell.length_a   1.000
_cell.length_b   1.000
_cell.length_c   1.000
_cell.angle_alpha   90.00
_cell.angle_beta   90.00
_cell.angle_gamma   90.00
#
_symmetry.space_group_name_H-M   'P 1'
#
loop_
_entity.id
_entity.type
_entity.pdbx_description
1 polymer ?
#
loop_
_entity_poly.entity_id
_entity_poly.type
_entity_poly.pdbx_seq_one_letter_code
_entity_poly.pdbx_strand_id
1 'polypeptide(L)'
;GQLTHFGSSSAADTHHTDSTFDLTRDLLSLGFSMAIYVGYGLIMTALMAFRLDNDDTINPSAISPHQGIIWGLAGFIAVQFAPGFGLPPEVPGVASASLEARQIWWLATVVATAFGIWLIAFGRTPVVFGLAILLILAPHVIGAPEPQILQGPVPPEIASHFAARALGVGMAAWVILGLCSSYFLAQSHSDTD
;
A
#
# COMPACT_ATOMS: atom_id res chain seq x y z
N GLY A 1 32.74 11.37 -7.87
CA GLY A 1 33.40 11.76 -6.61
C GLY A 1 33.17 10.65 -5.62
N GLN A 2 34.20 10.24 -4.88
CA GLN A 2 34.12 9.15 -3.92
C GLN A 2 33.61 9.70 -2.58
N LEU A 3 32.50 9.16 -2.07
CA LEU A 3 31.99 9.51 -0.74
C LEU A 3 32.69 8.64 0.31
N THR A 4 33.55 9.24 1.12
CA THR A 4 34.12 8.63 2.33
C THR A 4 33.41 9.22 3.55
N HIS A 5 32.52 8.46 4.19
CA HIS A 5 32.01 8.77 5.53
C HIS A 5 32.53 7.69 6.48
N PHE A 6 33.75 7.87 6.98
CA PHE A 6 34.30 7.08 8.07
C PHE A 6 34.22 7.90 9.36
N GLY A 7 33.30 7.53 10.25
CA GLY A 7 33.53 7.63 11.69
C GLY A 7 34.24 6.34 12.11
N SER A 8 35.52 6.44 12.46
CA SER A 8 36.43 5.32 12.75
C SER A 8 36.23 4.68 14.13
N SER A 9 35.02 4.63 14.65
CA SER A 9 34.78 4.09 16.00
C SER A 9 33.36 3.56 16.17
N SER A 10 33.02 2.58 15.35
CA SER A 10 32.36 1.31 15.72
C SER A 10 31.86 0.68 14.42
N ALA A 11 32.79 0.11 13.65
CA ALA A 11 32.43 -1.07 12.89
C ALA A 11 32.01 -2.09 13.96
N ALA A 12 30.71 -2.11 14.28
CA ALA A 12 30.16 -3.26 14.96
C ALA A 12 30.42 -4.41 14.00
N ASP A 13 31.36 -5.28 14.37
CA ASP A 13 31.50 -6.61 13.82
C ASP A 13 30.19 -7.38 14.07
N THR A 14 29.14 -7.03 13.32
CA THR A 14 28.03 -7.93 13.11
C THR A 14 28.52 -8.92 12.07
N HIS A 15 29.20 -9.95 12.56
CA HIS A 15 29.23 -11.25 11.92
C HIS A 15 27.77 -11.65 11.61
N HIS A 16 27.23 -11.21 10.46
CA HIS A 16 26.09 -11.85 9.82
C HIS A 16 26.57 -13.16 9.19
N THR A 17 27.22 -14.00 9.98
CA THR A 17 27.42 -15.41 9.67
C THR A 17 26.09 -16.08 9.96
N ASP A 18 25.23 -15.99 8.95
CA ASP A 18 24.07 -16.84 8.65
C ASP A 18 22.95 -15.98 8.07
N SER A 19 23.07 -15.67 6.77
CA SER A 19 21.91 -15.43 5.89
C SER A 19 21.13 -16.74 5.66
N THR A 20 20.99 -17.54 6.72
CA THR A 20 20.34 -18.84 6.72
C THR A 20 18.85 -18.58 6.82
N PHE A 21 18.08 -19.24 5.96
CA PHE A 21 16.62 -19.27 6.07
C PHE A 21 16.21 -19.58 7.51
N ASP A 22 15.62 -18.60 8.18
CA ASP A 22 14.98 -18.84 9.47
C ASP A 22 13.55 -19.28 9.15
N LEU A 23 13.39 -20.59 8.98
CA LEU A 23 12.15 -21.17 8.50
C LEU A 23 10.94 -20.71 9.33
N THR A 24 11.08 -20.58 10.65
CA THR A 24 9.98 -20.15 11.52
C THR A 24 9.63 -18.69 11.28
N ARG A 25 10.62 -17.78 11.31
CA ARG A 25 10.39 -16.35 11.08
C ARG A 25 9.86 -16.08 9.67
N ASP A 26 10.43 -16.74 8.68
CA ASP A 26 10.13 -16.51 7.28
C ASP A 26 8.74 -17.07 6.92
N LEU A 27 8.36 -18.25 7.45
CA LEU A 27 7.01 -18.79 7.28
C LEU A 27 5.95 -17.96 8.01
N LEU A 28 6.23 -17.45 9.20
CA LEU A 28 5.30 -16.57 9.92
C LEU A 28 5.10 -15.26 9.16
N SER A 29 6.17 -14.67 8.63
CA SER A 29 6.10 -13.45 7.81
C SER A 29 5.34 -13.67 6.51
N LEU A 30 5.56 -14.82 5.85
CA LEU A 30 4.83 -15.22 4.67
C LEU A 30 3.34 -15.43 4.98
N GLY A 31 3.02 -16.21 6.02
CA GLY A 31 1.64 -16.49 6.42
C GLY A 31 0.87 -15.23 6.81
N PHE A 32 1.51 -14.31 7.55
CA PHE A 32 0.93 -13.02 7.88
C PHE A 32 0.69 -12.16 6.63
N SER A 33 1.64 -12.12 5.71
CA SER A 33 1.48 -11.41 4.44
C SER A 33 0.34 -12.01 3.61
N MET A 34 0.26 -13.35 3.52
CA MET A 34 -0.85 -14.04 2.84
C MET A 34 -2.19 -13.67 3.47
N ALA A 35 -2.31 -13.67 4.79
CA ALA A 35 -3.54 -13.30 5.49
C ALA A 35 -3.97 -11.87 5.17
N ILE A 36 -3.02 -10.92 5.17
CA ILE A 36 -3.28 -9.52 4.79
C ILE A 36 -3.78 -9.43 3.35
N TYR A 37 -3.09 -10.05 2.39
CA TYR A 37 -3.46 -9.97 0.98
C TYR A 37 -4.76 -10.71 0.65
N VAL A 38 -5.08 -11.79 1.37
CA VAL A 38 -6.41 -12.42 1.31
C VAL A 38 -7.47 -11.43 1.78
N GLY A 39 -7.26 -10.74 2.91
CA GLY A 39 -8.17 -9.71 3.38
C GLY A 39 -8.37 -8.58 2.37
N TYR A 40 -7.30 -8.06 1.78
CA TYR A 40 -7.39 -7.05 0.72
C TYR A 40 -8.11 -7.57 -0.52
N GLY A 41 -7.87 -8.82 -0.93
CA GLY A 41 -8.56 -9.43 -2.07
C GLY A 41 -10.06 -9.53 -1.83
N LEU A 42 -10.48 -9.96 -0.64
CA LEU A 42 -11.89 -10.06 -0.26
C LEU A 42 -12.56 -8.68 -0.26
N ILE A 43 -11.93 -7.67 0.34
CA ILE A 43 -12.45 -6.29 0.35
C ILE A 43 -12.56 -5.77 -1.09
N MET A 44 -11.53 -5.95 -1.90
CA MET A 44 -11.51 -5.49 -3.29
C MET A 44 -12.61 -6.17 -4.12
N THR A 45 -12.72 -7.49 -4.05
CA THR A 45 -13.77 -8.24 -4.75
C THR A 45 -15.16 -7.83 -4.28
N ALA A 46 -15.37 -7.61 -2.97
CA ALA A 46 -16.64 -7.13 -2.45
C ALA A 46 -17.00 -5.73 -2.96
N LEU A 47 -16.02 -4.82 -3.06
CA LEU A 47 -16.22 -3.48 -3.62
C LEU A 47 -16.51 -3.52 -5.12
N MET A 48 -15.85 -4.40 -5.88
CA MET A 48 -16.16 -4.64 -7.29
C MET A 48 -17.58 -5.17 -7.47
N ALA A 49 -17.97 -6.20 -6.70
CA ALA A 49 -19.31 -6.79 -6.75
C ALA A 49 -20.39 -5.75 -6.39
N PHE A 50 -20.19 -5.03 -5.28
CA PHE A 50 -21.06 -3.92 -4.89
C PHE A 50 -21.21 -2.89 -6.02
N ARG A 51 -20.13 -2.58 -6.73
CA ARG A 51 -20.17 -1.64 -7.84
C ARG A 51 -20.97 -2.15 -9.05
N LEU A 52 -20.96 -3.46 -9.31
CA LEU A 52 -21.74 -4.06 -10.38
C LEU A 52 -23.23 -4.06 -10.04
N ASP A 53 -23.58 -4.41 -8.80
CA ASP A 53 -24.97 -4.46 -8.33
C ASP A 53 -25.65 -3.08 -8.32
N ASN A 54 -24.88 -2.00 -8.20
CA ASN A 54 -25.40 -0.63 -8.11
C ASN A 54 -25.35 0.14 -9.44
N ASP A 55 -24.97 -0.49 -10.56
CA ASP A 55 -24.95 0.17 -11.87
C ASP A 55 -25.41 -0.76 -12.98
N ASP A 56 -26.69 -0.61 -13.32
CA ASP A 56 -27.40 -1.33 -14.36
C ASP A 56 -26.77 -1.17 -15.76
N THR A 57 -25.82 -0.25 -15.94
CA THR A 57 -25.13 -0.01 -17.22
C THR A 57 -23.97 -0.99 -17.46
N ILE A 58 -23.44 -1.63 -16.41
CA ILE A 58 -22.29 -2.53 -16.54
C ILE A 58 -22.79 -3.96 -16.66
N ASN A 59 -22.39 -4.65 -17.73
CA ASN A 59 -22.63 -6.08 -17.84
C ASN A 59 -21.69 -6.85 -16.88
N PRO A 60 -22.22 -7.57 -15.88
CA PRO A 60 -21.39 -8.31 -14.90
C PRO A 60 -20.50 -9.38 -15.55
N SER A 61 -20.92 -9.94 -16.68
CA SER A 61 -20.13 -10.93 -17.45
C SER A 61 -18.94 -10.34 -18.22
N ALA A 62 -18.80 -9.00 -18.26
CA ALA A 62 -17.80 -8.31 -19.07
C ALA A 62 -16.69 -7.63 -18.25
N ILE A 63 -16.43 -8.05 -17.01
CA ILE A 63 -15.33 -7.49 -16.22
C ILE A 63 -14.01 -7.77 -16.94
N SER A 64 -13.38 -6.70 -17.43
CA SER A 64 -12.14 -6.81 -18.18
C SER A 64 -10.92 -6.89 -17.26
N PRO A 65 -9.84 -7.58 -17.65
CA PRO A 65 -8.57 -7.55 -16.91
C PRO A 65 -8.03 -6.13 -16.68
N HIS A 66 -8.32 -5.21 -17.59
CA HIS A 66 -7.97 -3.80 -17.45
C HIS A 66 -8.64 -3.12 -16.25
N GLN A 67 -9.91 -3.43 -15.99
CA GLN A 67 -10.59 -2.95 -14.78
C GLN A 67 -9.93 -3.54 -13.53
N GLY A 68 -9.56 -4.82 -13.55
CA GLY A 68 -8.78 -5.44 -12.47
C GLY A 68 -7.48 -4.69 -12.14
N ILE A 69 -6.73 -4.30 -13.18
CA ILE A 69 -5.50 -3.49 -13.00
C ILE A 69 -5.81 -2.14 -12.36
N ILE A 70 -6.87 -1.45 -12.80
CA ILE A 70 -7.27 -0.15 -12.23
C ILE A 70 -7.64 -0.27 -10.76
N TRP A 71 -8.44 -1.28 -10.39
CA TRP A 71 -8.80 -1.55 -9.00
C TRP A 71 -7.58 -1.90 -8.15
N GLY A 72 -6.66 -2.71 -8.69
CA GLY A 72 -5.38 -3.01 -8.06
C GLY A 72 -4.59 -1.75 -7.77
N LEU A 73 -4.41 -0.89 -8.78
CA LEU A 73 -3.67 0.36 -8.64
C LEU A 73 -4.35 1.33 -7.67
N ALA A 74 -5.68 1.41 -7.66
CA ALA A 74 -6.44 2.19 -6.69
C ALA A 74 -6.21 1.71 -5.25
N GLY A 75 -6.20 0.39 -5.02
CA GLY A 75 -5.89 -0.21 -3.73
C GLY A 75 -4.45 0.08 -3.29
N PHE A 76 -3.48 -0.04 -4.20
CA PHE A 76 -2.09 0.36 -3.94
C PHE A 76 -1.98 1.83 -3.54
N ILE A 77 -2.65 2.72 -4.29
CA ILE A 77 -2.59 4.15 -4.02
C ILE A 77 -3.17 4.47 -2.64
N ALA A 78 -4.34 3.91 -2.33
CA ALA A 78 -5.03 4.15 -1.07
C ALA A 78 -4.26 3.61 0.14
N VAL A 79 -3.77 2.38 0.07
CA VAL A 79 -3.26 1.65 1.25
C VAL A 79 -1.76 1.84 1.46
N GLN A 80 -1.00 2.06 0.37
CA GLN A 80 0.46 2.02 0.43
C GLN A 80 1.14 3.28 -0.11
N PHE A 81 0.74 3.78 -1.28
CA PHE A 81 1.41 4.92 -1.90
C PHE A 81 1.13 6.24 -1.17
N ALA A 82 -0.15 6.58 -0.94
CA ALA A 82 -0.53 7.82 -0.28
C ALA A 82 0.02 7.90 1.15
N PRO A 83 -0.14 6.88 2.02
CA PRO A 83 0.53 6.89 3.31
C PRO A 83 2.05 6.92 3.20
N GLY A 84 2.62 6.24 2.18
CA GLY A 84 4.05 6.18 1.92
C GLY A 84 4.70 7.52 1.56
N PHE A 85 3.92 8.53 1.13
CA PHE A 85 4.44 9.89 0.94
C PHE A 85 4.81 10.57 2.25
N GLY A 86 4.04 10.32 3.32
CA GLY A 86 4.32 10.90 4.64
C GLY A 86 5.17 9.97 5.51
N LEU A 87 4.89 8.67 5.48
CA LEU A 87 5.60 7.64 6.24
C LEU A 87 6.14 6.58 5.27
N PRO A 88 7.28 6.82 4.60
CA PRO A 88 7.85 5.87 3.66
C PRO A 88 8.21 4.54 4.34
N PRO A 89 8.26 3.42 3.61
CA PRO A 89 8.72 2.15 4.16
C PRO A 89 10.12 2.28 4.74
N GLU A 90 10.26 1.95 6.01
CA GLU A 90 11.49 2.13 6.78
C GLU A 90 12.24 0.83 7.02
N VAL A 91 13.57 0.93 7.03
CA VAL A 91 14.45 -0.16 7.42
C VAL A 91 14.44 -0.35 8.94
N PRO A 92 14.75 -1.55 9.46
CA PRO A 92 14.80 -1.78 10.90
C PRO A 92 15.79 -0.84 11.61
N GLY A 93 15.42 -0.39 12.83
CA GLY A 93 16.32 0.36 13.71
C GLY A 93 16.38 1.88 13.48
N VAL A 94 15.49 2.45 12.65
CA VAL A 94 15.36 3.92 12.51
C VAL A 94 14.57 4.51 13.67
N ALA A 95 14.94 5.73 14.09
CA ALA A 95 14.14 6.52 15.02
C ALA A 95 12.76 6.76 14.41
N SER A 96 11.71 6.54 15.19
CA SER A 96 10.32 6.71 14.75
C SER A 96 9.49 7.46 15.79
N ALA A 97 8.47 8.17 15.32
CA ALA A 97 7.43 8.70 16.19
C ALA A 97 6.66 7.57 16.89
N SER A 98 5.81 7.90 17.86
CA SER A 98 5.00 6.90 18.56
C SER A 98 4.20 6.05 17.56
N LEU A 99 4.24 4.73 17.74
CA LEU A 99 3.58 3.77 16.85
C LEU A 99 2.08 4.08 16.70
N GLU A 100 1.43 4.41 17.82
CA GLU A 100 0.01 4.77 17.86
C GLU A 100 -0.31 5.96 16.96
N ALA A 101 0.47 7.05 17.03
CA ALA A 101 0.24 8.23 16.19
C ALA A 101 0.38 7.88 14.70
N ARG A 102 1.40 7.09 14.35
CA ARG A 102 1.63 6.63 12.97
C ARG A 102 0.48 5.76 12.47
N GLN A 103 -0.04 4.86 13.31
CA GLN A 103 -1.17 3.99 12.98
C GLN A 103 -2.47 4.78 12.76
N ILE A 104 -2.75 5.75 13.63
CA ILE A 104 -3.92 6.63 13.48
C ILE A 104 -3.82 7.45 12.20
N TRP A 105 -2.67 8.09 11.97
CA TRP A 105 -2.44 8.88 10.76
C TRP A 105 -2.48 8.01 9.49
N TRP A 106 -1.88 6.82 9.54
CA TRP A 106 -1.93 5.86 8.43
C TRP A 106 -3.38 5.49 8.12
N LEU A 107 -4.16 5.08 9.11
CA LEU A 107 -5.55 4.69 8.92
C LEU A 107 -6.39 5.85 8.37
N ALA A 108 -6.21 7.07 8.91
CA ALA A 108 -6.88 8.26 8.41
C ALA A 108 -6.54 8.52 6.94
N THR A 109 -5.27 8.37 6.56
CA THR A 109 -4.80 8.56 5.17
C THR A 109 -5.38 7.50 4.24
N VAL A 110 -5.40 6.23 4.66
CA VAL A 110 -5.98 5.13 3.89
C VAL A 110 -7.47 5.36 3.65
N VAL A 111 -8.23 5.67 4.70
CA VAL A 111 -9.67 5.88 4.62
C VAL A 111 -9.98 7.10 3.74
N ALA A 112 -9.32 8.24 3.99
CA ALA A 112 -9.52 9.46 3.21
C ALA A 112 -9.18 9.25 1.72
N THR A 113 -8.08 8.55 1.42
CA THR A 113 -7.65 8.29 0.04
C THR A 113 -8.57 7.29 -0.65
N ALA A 114 -8.99 6.22 0.03
CA ALA A 114 -9.92 5.23 -0.53
C ALA A 114 -11.28 5.88 -0.89
N PHE A 115 -11.85 6.68 0.02
CA PHE A 115 -13.08 7.41 -0.25
C PHE A 115 -12.89 8.48 -1.34
N GLY A 116 -11.77 9.20 -1.35
CA GLY A 116 -11.46 10.18 -2.38
C GLY A 116 -11.38 9.53 -3.77
N ILE A 117 -10.68 8.40 -3.90
CA ILE A 117 -10.61 7.64 -5.15
C ILE A 117 -12.00 7.14 -5.55
N TRP A 118 -12.81 6.64 -4.60
CA TRP A 118 -14.18 6.22 -4.87
C TRP A 118 -15.04 7.36 -5.44
N LEU A 119 -14.95 8.55 -4.84
CA LEU A 119 -15.66 9.74 -5.30
C LEU A 119 -15.17 10.22 -6.67
N ILE A 120 -13.87 10.11 -6.97
CA ILE A 120 -13.31 10.43 -8.30
C ILE A 120 -13.80 9.43 -9.35
N ALA A 121 -13.82 8.14 -9.01
CA ALA A 121 -14.18 7.08 -9.93
C ALA A 121 -15.67 7.09 -10.29
N PHE A 122 -16.54 7.44 -9.33
CA PHE A 122 -17.99 7.27 -9.47
C PHE A 122 -18.81 8.56 -9.27
N GLY A 123 -18.18 9.64 -8.84
CA GLY A 123 -18.82 10.96 -8.72
C GLY A 123 -19.20 11.54 -10.08
N ARG A 124 -20.37 12.17 -10.14
CA ARG A 124 -20.93 12.71 -11.40
C ARG A 124 -20.93 14.25 -11.49
N THR A 125 -20.54 14.95 -10.43
CA THR A 125 -20.58 16.41 -10.36
C THR A 125 -19.21 17.00 -10.04
N PRO A 126 -18.87 18.19 -10.57
CA PRO A 126 -17.58 18.83 -10.31
C PRO A 126 -17.37 19.13 -8.82
N VAL A 127 -18.45 19.37 -8.06
CA VAL A 127 -18.39 19.55 -6.61
C VAL A 127 -17.88 18.30 -5.90
N VAL A 128 -18.32 17.10 -6.33
CA VAL A 128 -17.84 15.83 -5.77
C VAL A 128 -16.37 15.62 -6.05
N PHE A 129 -15.89 15.98 -7.26
CA PHE A 129 -14.45 15.94 -7.57
C PHE A 129 -13.65 16.89 -6.66
N GLY A 130 -14.14 18.11 -6.44
CA GLY A 130 -13.51 19.05 -5.52
C GLY A 130 -13.41 18.51 -4.08
N LEU A 131 -14.49 17.90 -3.59
CA LEU A 131 -14.51 17.26 -2.28
C LEU A 131 -13.54 16.07 -2.20
N ALA A 132 -13.45 15.27 -3.25
CA ALA A 132 -12.55 14.13 -3.30
C ALA A 132 -11.07 14.54 -3.22
N ILE A 133 -10.69 15.57 -3.97
CA ILE A 133 -9.33 16.13 -3.93
C ILE A 133 -9.03 16.67 -2.52
N LEU A 134 -9.97 17.41 -1.93
CA LEU A 134 -9.81 17.95 -0.58
C LEU A 134 -9.62 16.82 0.45
N LEU A 135 -10.40 15.75 0.33
CA LEU A 135 -10.31 14.59 1.21
C LEU A 135 -8.96 13.88 1.11
N ILE A 136 -8.43 13.67 -0.12
CA ILE A 136 -7.11 13.07 -0.33
C ILE A 136 -6.00 13.96 0.24
N LEU A 137 -6.11 15.28 0.09
CA LEU A 137 -5.10 16.22 0.56
C LEU A 137 -5.13 16.43 2.08
N ALA A 138 -6.29 16.31 2.73
CA ALA A 138 -6.46 16.58 4.16
C ALA A 138 -5.40 15.92 5.08
N PRO A 139 -5.13 14.59 5.01
CA PRO A 139 -4.12 13.96 5.86
C PRO A 139 -2.70 14.46 5.60
N HIS A 140 -2.40 14.83 4.35
CA HIS A 140 -1.08 15.35 3.94
C HIS A 140 -0.86 16.79 4.44
N VAL A 141 -1.92 17.60 4.53
CA VAL A 141 -1.88 18.95 5.11
C VAL A 141 -1.72 18.89 6.63
N ILE A 142 -2.33 17.91 7.31
CA ILE A 142 -2.14 17.67 8.74
C ILE A 142 -0.68 17.27 9.03
N GLY A 143 -0.05 16.55 8.10
CA GLY A 143 1.33 16.12 8.19
C GLY A 143 1.49 14.79 8.92
N ALA A 144 2.46 13.99 8.48
CA ALA A 144 2.75 12.70 9.09
C ALA A 144 3.48 12.88 10.45
N PRO A 145 3.23 12.00 11.44
CA PRO A 145 3.98 12.01 12.69
C PRO A 145 5.46 11.66 12.46
N GLU A 146 6.35 12.64 12.61
CA GLU A 146 7.80 12.48 12.45
C GLU A 146 8.54 12.45 13.81
N PRO A 147 9.67 11.73 13.91
CA PRO A 147 10.51 11.78 15.10
C PRO A 147 11.18 13.16 15.26
N GLN A 148 11.42 13.58 16.50
CA GLN A 148 12.08 14.86 16.79
C GLN A 148 13.53 14.91 16.27
N ILE A 149 14.17 13.75 16.13
CA ILE A 149 15.53 13.63 15.62
C ILE A 149 15.58 12.45 14.64
N LEU A 150 16.00 12.73 13.41
CA LEU A 150 16.22 11.73 12.37
C LEU A 150 17.56 11.04 12.64
N GLN A 151 17.52 9.84 13.20
CA GLN A 151 18.69 9.01 13.48
C GLN A 151 18.42 7.58 13.03
N GLY A 152 19.44 6.94 12.45
CA GLY A 152 19.37 5.54 12.06
C GLY A 152 20.76 5.03 11.72
N PRO A 153 21.03 3.72 11.94
CA PRO A 153 22.32 3.13 11.63
C PRO A 153 22.55 2.94 10.13
N VAL A 154 21.49 3.07 9.32
CA VAL A 154 21.49 2.77 7.89
C VAL A 154 21.68 4.05 7.06
N PRO A 155 22.61 4.06 6.08
CA PRO A 155 22.77 5.18 5.16
C PRO A 155 21.47 5.51 4.40
N PRO A 156 21.17 6.81 4.15
CA PRO A 156 19.97 7.22 3.42
C PRO A 156 19.81 6.60 2.03
N GLU A 157 20.92 6.30 1.35
CA GLU A 157 20.92 5.65 0.03
C GLU A 157 20.30 4.24 0.11
N ILE A 158 20.64 3.46 1.15
CA ILE A 158 20.06 2.13 1.34
C ILE A 158 18.60 2.22 1.75
N ALA A 159 18.25 3.18 2.61
CA ALA A 159 16.86 3.43 3.01
C ALA A 159 15.97 3.79 1.80
N SER A 160 16.44 4.65 0.91
CA SER A 160 15.70 5.03 -0.30
C SER A 160 15.56 3.87 -1.31
N HIS A 161 16.60 3.04 -1.46
CA HIS A 161 16.49 1.81 -2.25
C HIS A 161 15.48 0.82 -1.66
N PHE A 162 15.44 0.67 -0.34
CA PHE A 162 14.44 -0.16 0.34
C PHE A 162 13.03 0.37 0.10
N ALA A 163 12.79 1.67 0.34
CA ALA A 163 11.49 2.29 0.12
C ALA A 163 11.01 2.12 -1.33
N ALA A 164 11.88 2.38 -2.31
CA ALA A 164 11.57 2.21 -3.73
C ALA A 164 11.20 0.75 -4.08
N ARG A 165 11.95 -0.22 -3.55
CA ARG A 165 11.66 -1.66 -3.77
C ARG A 165 10.38 -2.10 -3.08
N ALA A 166 10.14 -1.66 -1.85
CA ALA A 166 8.93 -1.98 -1.11
C ALA A 166 7.67 -1.45 -1.82
N LEU A 167 7.71 -0.21 -2.30
CA LEU A 167 6.62 0.37 -3.09
C LEU A 167 6.46 -0.34 -4.45
N GLY A 168 7.56 -0.64 -5.14
CA GLY A 168 7.52 -1.32 -6.43
C GLY A 168 6.96 -2.74 -6.36
N VAL A 169 7.39 -3.53 -5.37
CA VAL A 169 6.85 -4.88 -5.11
C VAL A 169 5.40 -4.80 -4.66
N GLY A 170 5.06 -3.85 -3.79
CA GLY A 170 3.69 -3.57 -3.37
C GLY A 170 2.78 -3.31 -4.55
N MET A 171 3.16 -2.38 -5.44
CA MET A 171 2.40 -2.08 -6.65
C MET A 171 2.16 -3.32 -7.51
N ALA A 172 3.20 -4.13 -7.74
CA ALA A 172 3.06 -5.37 -8.50
C ALA A 172 2.08 -6.36 -7.82
N ALA A 173 2.19 -6.53 -6.50
CA ALA A 173 1.30 -7.39 -5.73
C ALA A 173 -0.17 -6.93 -5.80
N TRP A 174 -0.42 -5.62 -5.68
CA TRP A 174 -1.76 -5.04 -5.81
C TRP A 174 -2.35 -5.18 -7.21
N VAL A 175 -1.54 -5.03 -8.27
CA VAL A 175 -1.99 -5.26 -9.65
C VAL A 175 -2.35 -6.73 -9.88
N ILE A 176 -1.51 -7.65 -9.41
CA ILE A 176 -1.80 -9.10 -9.48
C ILE A 176 -3.08 -9.42 -8.71
N LEU A 177 -3.23 -8.86 -7.50
CA LEU A 177 -4.43 -9.03 -6.70
C LEU A 177 -5.68 -8.56 -7.44
N GLY A 178 -5.64 -7.36 -8.05
CA GLY A 178 -6.75 -6.82 -8.82
C GLY A 178 -7.10 -7.64 -10.06
N LEU A 179 -6.08 -8.17 -10.77
CA LEU A 179 -6.28 -9.11 -11.87
C LEU A 179 -6.97 -10.39 -11.38
N CYS A 180 -6.47 -11.01 -10.32
CA CYS A 180 -7.07 -12.21 -9.73
C CYS A 180 -8.52 -11.96 -9.26
N SER A 181 -8.77 -10.87 -8.53
CA SER A 181 -10.10 -10.49 -8.07
C SER A 181 -11.08 -10.32 -9.23
N SER A 182 -10.68 -9.58 -10.27
CA SER A 182 -11.53 -9.39 -11.46
C SER A 182 -11.80 -10.68 -12.23
N TYR A 183 -10.79 -11.55 -12.35
CA TYR A 183 -10.90 -12.83 -13.04
C TYR A 183 -11.86 -13.78 -12.33
N PHE A 184 -11.70 -13.96 -11.02
CA PHE A 184 -12.58 -14.85 -10.25
C PHE A 184 -14.02 -14.33 -10.19
N LEU A 185 -14.19 -13.01 -10.10
CA LEU A 185 -15.51 -12.39 -10.13
C LEU A 185 -16.18 -12.54 -11.51
N ALA A 186 -15.43 -12.44 -12.61
CA ALA A 186 -15.99 -12.68 -13.94
C ALA A 186 -16.46 -14.13 -14.11
N GLN A 187 -15.66 -15.10 -13.65
CA GLN A 187 -16.01 -16.52 -13.72
C GLN A 187 -17.25 -16.85 -12.89
N SER A 188 -17.41 -16.25 -11.71
CA SER A 188 -18.59 -16.54 -10.87
C SER A 188 -19.91 -16.12 -11.51
N HIS A 189 -19.89 -15.09 -12.36
CA HIS A 189 -21.09 -14.64 -13.09
C HIS A 189 -21.36 -15.49 -14.34
N SER A 190 -20.32 -16.03 -15.00
CA SER A 190 -20.52 -16.93 -16.15
C SER A 190 -21.12 -18.28 -15.76
N ASP A 191 -20.93 -18.73 -14.52
CA ASP A 191 -21.47 -20.01 -14.04
C ASP A 191 -22.94 -19.90 -13.58
N THR A 192 -23.46 -18.68 -13.39
CA THR A 192 -24.84 -18.41 -12.93
C THR A 192 -25.84 -18.13 -14.06
N ASP A 193 -25.34 -17.91 -15.28
CA ASP A 193 -26.14 -17.68 -16.51
C ASP A 193 -26.41 -19.00 -17.26
#